data_AF-A0A5B6Z4J6-F1
#
_entry.id   AF-A0A5B6Z4J6-F1
#
_cell.length_a   1.000
_cell.length_b   1.000
_cell.length_c   1.000
_cell.angle_alpha   90.00
_cell.angle_beta   90.00
_cell.angle_gamma   90.00
#
_symmetry.space_group_name_H-M   'P 1'
#
loop_
_entity.id
_entity.type
_entity.pdbx_description
1 polymer ?
#
loop_
_entity_poly.entity_id
_entity_poly.type
_entity_poly.pdbx_seq_one_letter_code
_entity_poly.pdbx_strand_id
1 'polypeptide(L)'
;GPGFVNVVLSKQWIAKSVQKMLIDGIETWAPKLPIKRAVVDFSSPNIAKEMHVGHLRSTIIGDTLARMLEFSNVEVLRRNHVGDWGTQFGMLIEYLFEMFPNWEVTSDQAIEDLEAFYKASKKRFDSDPGFKERAQRAVVSLQGGEEKYHKAWAQICEISRRGYEKVYQRLGVQLEEKGESFYNPFIPRALEALSNVALVEESDGARVIFIEGKNIPLIVVKKDGGYNYASTDLVALQYRLNEEKAEWIIYVTDVGQRE
;
A
#
# COMPACT_ATOMS: atom_id res chain seq x y z
N GLY A 1 -45.59 -23.72 -2.69
CA GLY A 1 -46.05 -23.60 -1.30
C GLY A 1 -46.72 -22.26 -1.09
N PRO A 2 -47.40 -22.01 0.04
CA PRO A 2 -48.44 -20.96 0.18
C PRO A 2 -47.94 -19.50 0.12
N GLY A 3 -46.68 -19.25 -0.23
CA GLY A 3 -46.14 -17.89 -0.43
C GLY A 3 -44.97 -17.81 -1.42
N PHE A 4 -44.74 -18.85 -2.24
CA PHE A 4 -43.67 -18.82 -3.25
C PHE A 4 -44.24 -18.52 -4.64
N VAL A 5 -43.58 -17.62 -5.35
CA VAL A 5 -43.78 -17.40 -6.78
C VAL A 5 -42.61 -18.03 -7.52
N ASN A 6 -42.87 -19.14 -8.19
CA ASN A 6 -41.89 -19.78 -9.06
C ASN A 6 -41.95 -19.13 -10.44
N VAL A 7 -40.82 -18.56 -10.88
CA VAL A 7 -40.70 -17.95 -12.21
C VAL A 7 -39.93 -18.92 -13.11
N VAL A 8 -40.54 -19.30 -14.24
CA VAL A 8 -39.89 -20.12 -15.27
C VAL A 8 -39.58 -19.22 -16.46
N LEU A 9 -38.30 -19.14 -16.84
CA LEU A 9 -37.88 -18.35 -17.98
C LEU A 9 -38.29 -19.04 -19.30
N SER A 10 -38.75 -18.24 -20.27
CA SER A 10 -39.08 -18.74 -21.61
C SER A 10 -37.83 -19.24 -22.33
N LYS A 11 -37.89 -20.45 -22.90
CA LYS A 11 -36.81 -21.02 -23.73
C LYS A 11 -36.44 -20.10 -24.91
N GLN A 12 -37.44 -19.46 -25.52
CA GLN A 12 -37.22 -18.53 -26.63
C GLN A 12 -36.51 -17.25 -26.16
N TRP A 13 -36.82 -16.76 -24.96
CA TRP A 13 -36.12 -15.61 -24.38
C TRP A 13 -34.66 -15.96 -24.11
N ILE A 14 -34.39 -17.11 -23.47
CA ILE A 14 -33.01 -17.58 -23.22
C ILE A 14 -32.21 -17.67 -24.52
N ALA A 15 -32.78 -18.31 -25.56
CA ALA A 15 -32.12 -18.46 -26.85
C ALA A 15 -31.79 -17.10 -27.51
N LYS A 16 -32.73 -16.14 -27.49
CA LYS A 16 -32.50 -14.78 -27.99
C LYS A 16 -31.43 -14.04 -27.19
N SER A 17 -31.43 -14.18 -25.87
CA SER A 17 -30.42 -13.57 -25.00
C SER A 17 -29.01 -14.10 -25.31
N VAL A 18 -28.85 -15.42 -25.42
CA VAL A 18 -27.55 -16.03 -25.80
C VAL A 18 -27.13 -15.61 -27.20
N GLN A 19 -28.06 -15.58 -28.17
CA GLN A 19 -27.76 -15.10 -29.53
C GLN A 19 -27.27 -13.64 -29.50
N LYS A 20 -27.94 -12.77 -28.73
CA LYS A 20 -27.54 -11.37 -28.58
C LYS A 20 -26.14 -11.24 -27.99
N MET A 21 -25.82 -12.02 -26.95
CA MET A 21 -24.47 -12.07 -26.36
C MET A 21 -23.39 -12.47 -27.38
N LEU A 22 -23.69 -13.41 -28.28
CA LEU A 22 -22.74 -13.88 -29.30
C LEU A 22 -22.55 -12.89 -30.45
N ILE A 23 -23.59 -12.12 -30.81
CA ILE A 23 -23.54 -11.13 -31.89
C ILE A 23 -22.97 -9.80 -31.40
N ASP A 24 -23.47 -9.30 -30.27
CA ASP A 24 -23.15 -7.97 -29.76
C ASP A 24 -21.90 -7.97 -28.85
N GLY A 25 -21.43 -9.16 -28.44
CA GLY A 25 -20.29 -9.35 -27.53
C GLY A 25 -20.69 -9.47 -26.05
N ILE A 26 -19.86 -10.18 -25.26
CA ILE A 26 -20.09 -10.43 -23.83
C ILE A 26 -20.01 -9.16 -22.99
N GLU A 27 -19.24 -8.18 -23.44
CA GLU A 27 -19.10 -6.86 -22.83
C GLU A 27 -20.43 -6.10 -22.74
N THR A 28 -21.40 -6.37 -23.63
CA THR A 28 -22.73 -5.76 -23.56
C THR A 28 -23.56 -6.25 -22.37
N TRP A 29 -23.12 -7.34 -21.75
CA TRP A 29 -23.71 -7.93 -20.54
C TRP A 29 -23.02 -7.47 -19.25
N ALA A 30 -21.99 -6.63 -19.36
CA ALA A 30 -21.34 -6.03 -18.22
C ALA A 30 -22.37 -5.32 -17.32
N PRO A 31 -22.37 -5.57 -15.99
CA PRO A 31 -23.20 -4.83 -15.06
C PRO A 31 -22.94 -3.33 -15.18
N LYS A 32 -24.01 -2.52 -15.16
CA LYS A 32 -23.87 -1.07 -15.11
C LYS A 32 -23.84 -0.63 -13.65
N LEU A 33 -22.68 -0.14 -13.22
CA LEU A 33 -22.49 0.39 -11.88
C LEU A 33 -22.75 1.90 -11.85
N PRO A 34 -23.21 2.46 -10.71
CA PRO A 34 -23.49 3.88 -10.58
C PRO A 34 -22.22 4.73 -10.35
N ILE A 35 -21.04 4.16 -10.58
CA ILE A 35 -19.73 4.81 -10.38
C ILE A 35 -18.93 4.81 -11.68
N LYS A 36 -18.06 5.80 -11.83
CA LYS A 36 -17.13 5.94 -12.95
C LYS A 36 -15.71 5.59 -12.59
N ARG A 37 -15.29 5.83 -11.34
CA ARG A 37 -13.91 5.61 -10.91
C ARG A 37 -13.81 4.90 -9.57
N ALA A 38 -12.96 3.90 -9.50
CA ALA A 38 -12.64 3.18 -8.27
C ALA A 38 -11.13 3.08 -8.05
N VAL A 39 -10.70 3.15 -6.79
CA VAL A 39 -9.35 2.76 -6.37
C VAL A 39 -9.42 1.38 -5.75
N VAL A 40 -8.54 0.48 -6.16
CA VAL A 40 -8.35 -0.83 -5.52
C VAL A 40 -6.92 -0.90 -5.01
N ASP A 41 -6.76 -0.91 -3.69
CA ASP A 41 -5.48 -1.02 -3.00
C ASP A 41 -5.24 -2.48 -2.59
N PHE A 42 -4.18 -3.08 -3.14
CA PHE A 42 -3.89 -4.49 -2.94
C PHE A 42 -2.40 -4.82 -3.14
N SER A 43 -2.03 -6.04 -2.79
CA SER A 43 -0.65 -6.55 -2.73
C SER A 43 0.14 -5.96 -1.57
N SER A 44 0.45 -4.67 -1.64
CA SER A 44 1.03 -3.81 -0.59
C SER A 44 2.08 -4.49 0.30
N PRO A 45 3.14 -5.13 -0.27
CA PRO A 45 4.20 -5.73 0.52
C PRO A 45 5.08 -4.67 1.20
N ASN A 46 5.68 -5.04 2.32
CA ASN A 46 6.69 -4.22 2.98
C ASN A 46 8.06 -4.40 2.29
N ILE A 47 8.72 -3.31 1.91
CA ILE A 47 10.08 -3.34 1.34
C ILE A 47 11.05 -4.01 2.32
N ALA A 48 12.04 -4.72 1.80
CA ALA A 48 13.00 -5.50 2.57
C ALA A 48 12.42 -6.68 3.37
N LYS A 49 11.19 -7.10 3.06
CA LYS A 49 10.63 -8.38 3.51
C LYS A 49 10.16 -9.17 2.30
N GLU A 50 10.22 -10.50 2.39
CA GLU A 50 9.67 -11.33 1.32
C GLU A 50 8.15 -11.21 1.24
N MET A 51 7.64 -11.31 0.01
CA MET A 51 6.23 -11.44 -0.24
C MET A 51 5.74 -12.81 0.23
N HIS A 52 5.09 -12.86 1.39
CA HIS A 52 4.45 -14.08 1.90
C HIS A 52 3.04 -14.32 1.34
N VAL A 53 2.45 -15.48 1.65
CA VAL A 53 1.12 -15.93 1.18
C VAL A 53 -0.01 -14.93 1.47
N GLY A 54 0.07 -14.18 2.58
CA GLY A 54 -0.87 -13.09 2.88
C GLY A 54 -0.95 -12.03 1.77
N HIS A 55 0.20 -11.52 1.31
CA HIS A 55 0.25 -10.57 0.20
C HIS A 55 -0.27 -11.21 -1.08
N LEU A 56 0.12 -12.46 -1.38
CA LEU A 56 -0.35 -13.16 -2.57
C LEU A 56 -1.88 -13.29 -2.64
N ARG A 57 -2.54 -13.55 -1.50
CA ARG A 57 -4.01 -13.55 -1.42
C ARG A 57 -4.58 -12.18 -1.75
N SER A 58 -4.03 -11.12 -1.17
CA SER A 58 -4.43 -9.74 -1.50
C SER A 58 -4.21 -9.46 -2.99
N THR A 59 -3.06 -9.86 -3.56
CA THR A 59 -2.74 -9.69 -4.98
C THR A 59 -3.79 -10.32 -5.89
N ILE A 60 -4.14 -11.58 -5.66
CA ILE A 60 -5.11 -12.31 -6.50
C ILE A 60 -6.52 -11.74 -6.36
N ILE A 61 -6.97 -11.49 -5.12
CA ILE A 61 -8.31 -10.96 -4.84
C ILE A 61 -8.45 -9.54 -5.41
N GLY A 62 -7.47 -8.68 -5.15
CA GLY A 62 -7.45 -7.30 -5.62
C GLY A 62 -7.44 -7.20 -7.15
N ASP A 63 -6.58 -7.96 -7.82
CA ASP A 63 -6.54 -7.99 -9.29
C ASP A 63 -7.86 -8.51 -9.89
N THR A 64 -8.48 -9.52 -9.26
CA THR A 64 -9.80 -10.03 -9.67
C THR A 64 -10.88 -8.96 -9.54
N LEU A 65 -10.94 -8.26 -8.41
CA LEU A 65 -11.90 -7.17 -8.19
C LEU A 65 -11.69 -6.02 -9.18
N ALA A 66 -10.43 -5.64 -9.43
CA ALA A 66 -10.09 -4.62 -10.41
C ALA A 66 -10.60 -4.99 -11.81
N ARG A 67 -10.34 -6.22 -12.27
CA ARG A 67 -10.83 -6.71 -13.56
C ARG A 67 -12.36 -6.76 -13.65
N MET A 68 -13.06 -7.12 -12.57
CA MET A 68 -14.52 -7.14 -12.55
C MET A 68 -15.11 -5.73 -12.70
N LEU A 69 -14.50 -4.74 -12.05
CA LEU A 69 -14.89 -3.33 -12.15
C LEU A 69 -14.57 -2.77 -13.54
N GLU A 70 -13.39 -3.07 -14.09
CA GLU A 70 -13.00 -2.69 -15.46
C GLU A 70 -13.94 -3.30 -16.50
N PHE A 71 -14.32 -4.58 -16.34
CA PHE A 71 -15.32 -5.22 -17.19
C PHE A 71 -16.67 -4.49 -17.12
N SER A 72 -16.99 -3.89 -15.97
CA SER A 72 -18.18 -3.05 -15.75
C SER A 72 -18.00 -1.60 -16.23
N ASN A 73 -16.96 -1.31 -17.02
CA ASN A 73 -16.59 0.01 -17.56
C ASN A 73 -16.29 1.07 -16.50
N VAL A 74 -15.81 0.66 -15.33
CA VAL A 74 -15.27 1.57 -14.30
C VAL A 74 -13.79 1.83 -14.58
N GLU A 75 -13.35 3.08 -14.51
CA GLU A 75 -11.93 3.43 -14.48
C GLU A 75 -11.32 2.97 -13.15
N VAL A 76 -10.46 1.96 -13.18
CA VAL A 76 -9.86 1.40 -11.98
C VAL A 76 -8.41 1.85 -11.82
N LEU A 77 -8.15 2.51 -10.69
CA LEU A 77 -6.83 2.87 -10.23
C LEU A 77 -6.31 1.77 -9.30
N ARG A 78 -5.45 0.92 -9.84
CA ARG A 78 -4.82 -0.19 -9.11
C ARG A 78 -3.63 0.35 -8.33
N ARG A 79 -3.69 0.31 -6.99
CA ARG A 79 -2.68 0.90 -6.10
C ARG A 79 -1.96 -0.20 -5.35
N ASN A 80 -0.64 -0.11 -5.36
CA ASN A 80 0.24 -0.92 -4.54
C ASN A 80 0.85 -0.03 -3.46
N HIS A 81 0.27 -0.08 -2.25
CA HIS A 81 0.66 0.73 -1.11
C HIS A 81 1.82 0.09 -0.35
N VAL A 82 2.98 0.04 -1.00
CA VAL A 82 4.17 -0.61 -0.44
C VAL A 82 4.65 0.10 0.83
N GLY A 83 5.11 -0.70 1.80
CA GLY A 83 5.77 -0.20 2.99
C GLY A 83 7.22 0.17 2.71
N ASP A 84 7.42 1.28 2.01
CA ASP A 84 8.73 1.80 1.57
C ASP A 84 9.26 2.95 2.43
N TRP A 85 8.60 3.25 3.55
CA TRP A 85 9.05 4.26 4.50
C TRP A 85 8.98 3.72 5.93
N GLY A 86 9.94 4.06 6.78
CA GLY A 86 9.93 3.63 8.18
C GLY A 86 11.29 3.47 8.83
N THR A 87 11.27 3.24 10.14
CA THR A 87 12.49 3.16 10.97
C THR A 87 13.40 1.98 10.62
N GLN A 88 12.84 0.92 10.03
CA GLN A 88 13.59 -0.24 9.56
C GLN A 88 14.64 0.11 8.49
N PHE A 89 14.43 1.19 7.72
CA PHE A 89 15.39 1.59 6.70
C PHE A 89 16.70 2.11 7.29
N GLY A 90 16.69 2.65 8.51
CA GLY A 90 17.92 3.10 9.16
C GLY A 90 18.93 1.97 9.36
N MET A 91 18.47 0.81 9.84
CA MET A 91 19.36 -0.35 10.01
C MET A 91 19.77 -0.95 8.66
N LEU A 92 18.91 -0.92 7.65
CA LEU A 92 19.24 -1.45 6.31
C LEU A 92 20.30 -0.58 5.62
N ILE A 93 20.17 0.74 5.71
CA ILE A 93 21.13 1.68 5.12
C ILE A 93 22.48 1.61 5.82
N GLU A 94 22.51 1.59 7.16
CA GLU A 94 23.78 1.46 7.88
C GLU A 94 24.46 0.12 7.62
N TYR A 95 23.69 -0.96 7.54
CA TYR A 95 24.22 -2.27 7.19
C TYR A 95 24.77 -2.29 5.75
N LEU A 96 24.10 -1.59 4.81
CA LEU A 96 24.58 -1.42 3.44
C LEU A 96 25.95 -0.73 3.42
N PHE A 97 26.11 0.36 4.19
CA PHE A 97 27.38 1.09 4.27
C PHE A 97 28.51 0.27 4.90
N GLU A 98 28.22 -0.56 5.92
CA GLU A 98 29.22 -1.43 6.55
C GLU A 98 29.68 -2.56 5.62
N MET A 99 28.74 -3.21 4.94
CA MET A 99 29.04 -4.38 4.11
C MET A 99 29.60 -4.00 2.74
N PHE A 100 29.23 -2.83 2.23
CA PHE A 100 29.62 -2.35 0.92
C PHE A 100 30.16 -0.91 1.02
N PRO A 101 31.47 -0.74 1.35
CA PRO A 101 32.09 0.58 1.41
C PRO A 101 31.96 1.40 0.11
N ASN A 102 31.83 0.72 -1.03
CA ASN A 102 31.59 1.30 -2.36
C ASN A 102 30.14 1.06 -2.84
N TRP A 103 29.15 1.14 -1.95
CA TRP A 103 27.73 0.85 -2.24
C TRP A 103 27.20 1.60 -3.48
N GLU A 104 27.67 2.82 -3.75
CA GLU A 104 27.27 3.64 -4.91
C GLU A 104 27.56 2.98 -6.27
N VAL A 105 28.60 2.15 -6.33
CA VAL A 105 29.03 1.44 -7.54
C VAL A 105 28.77 -0.07 -7.42
N THR A 106 28.30 -0.52 -6.26
CA THR A 106 28.02 -1.92 -5.99
C THR A 106 26.84 -2.34 -6.85
N SER A 107 27.04 -3.38 -7.66
CA SER A 107 25.97 -3.87 -8.51
C SER A 107 24.81 -4.33 -7.64
N ASP A 108 23.63 -4.02 -8.14
CA ASP A 108 22.33 -4.47 -7.67
C ASP A 108 22.17 -6.00 -7.50
N GLN A 109 23.16 -6.78 -7.93
CA GLN A 109 23.27 -8.24 -7.75
C GLN A 109 24.00 -8.62 -6.44
N ALA A 110 24.71 -7.70 -5.80
CA ALA A 110 25.44 -7.98 -4.56
C ALA A 110 24.50 -8.23 -3.37
N ILE A 111 23.26 -7.75 -3.45
CA ILE A 111 22.19 -8.02 -2.48
C ILE A 111 21.21 -8.99 -3.15
N GLU A 112 21.64 -10.25 -3.30
CA GLU A 112 20.82 -11.30 -3.92
C GLU A 112 19.63 -11.72 -3.05
N ASP A 113 19.81 -11.71 -1.71
CA ASP A 113 18.80 -12.10 -0.74
C ASP A 113 18.55 -10.97 0.27
N LEU A 114 17.47 -10.24 0.02
CA LEU A 114 17.06 -9.11 0.84
C LEU A 114 16.50 -9.55 2.21
N GLU A 115 16.00 -10.78 2.33
CA GLU A 115 15.52 -11.32 3.60
C GLU A 115 16.70 -11.64 4.52
N ALA A 116 17.74 -12.26 3.98
CA ALA A 116 19.00 -12.49 4.70
C ALA A 116 19.64 -11.16 5.11
N PHE A 117 19.64 -10.17 4.21
CA PHE A 117 20.14 -8.82 4.50
C PHE A 117 19.34 -8.15 5.63
N TYR A 118 18.01 -8.25 5.62
CA TYR A 118 17.16 -7.76 6.71
C TYR A 118 17.45 -8.48 8.04
N LYS A 119 17.52 -9.81 8.04
CA LYS A 119 17.81 -10.60 9.24
C LYS A 119 19.18 -10.26 9.83
N ALA A 120 20.19 -10.06 8.98
CA ALA A 120 21.54 -9.70 9.38
C ALA A 120 21.61 -8.28 9.96
N SER A 121 21.01 -7.30 9.29
CA SER A 121 20.94 -5.92 9.79
C SER A 121 20.17 -5.84 11.12
N LYS A 122 19.07 -6.60 11.26
CA LYS A 122 18.31 -6.69 12.51
C LYS A 122 19.13 -7.31 13.65
N LYS A 123 19.85 -8.41 13.37
CA LYS A 123 20.76 -9.01 14.35
C LYS A 123 21.85 -8.03 14.80
N ARG A 124 22.40 -7.25 13.87
CA ARG A 124 23.40 -6.21 14.18
C ARG A 124 22.80 -5.10 15.06
N PHE A 125 21.60 -4.64 14.72
CA PHE A 125 20.84 -3.65 15.48
C PHE A 125 20.54 -4.07 16.92
N ASP A 126 20.20 -5.34 17.14
CA ASP A 126 19.87 -5.85 18.46
C ASP A 126 21.12 -6.16 19.31
N SER A 127 22.26 -6.48 18.66
CA SER A 127 23.49 -6.90 19.35
C SER A 127 24.54 -5.80 19.58
N ASP A 128 24.52 -4.72 18.81
CA ASP A 128 25.52 -3.64 18.87
C ASP A 128 24.86 -2.28 19.15
N PRO A 129 25.01 -1.74 20.38
CA PRO A 129 24.46 -0.43 20.74
C PRO A 129 24.97 0.72 19.85
N GLY A 130 26.22 0.66 19.39
CA GLY A 130 26.79 1.69 18.52
C GLY A 130 26.20 1.63 17.11
N PHE A 131 25.95 0.43 16.59
CA PHE A 131 25.20 0.25 15.34
C PHE A 131 23.77 0.77 15.47
N LYS A 132 23.09 0.45 16.59
CA LYS A 132 21.73 0.93 16.86
C LYS A 132 21.64 2.46 16.83
N GLU A 133 22.57 3.16 17.45
CA GLU A 133 22.62 4.62 17.44
C GLU A 133 22.86 5.18 16.03
N ARG A 134 23.78 4.58 15.25
CA ARG A 134 23.97 4.93 13.83
C ARG A 134 22.69 4.72 13.01
N ALA A 135 22.04 3.58 13.17
CA ALA A 135 20.80 3.26 12.45
C ALA A 135 19.68 4.25 12.78
N GLN A 136 19.54 4.66 14.04
CA GLN A 136 18.57 5.70 14.43
C GLN A 136 18.88 7.06 13.79
N ARG A 137 20.16 7.45 13.75
CA ARG A 137 20.59 8.66 13.04
C ARG A 137 20.34 8.58 11.53
N ALA A 138 20.57 7.42 10.92
CA ALA A 138 20.30 7.20 9.50
C ALA A 138 18.83 7.41 9.13
N VAL A 139 17.88 7.06 10.02
CA VAL A 139 16.46 7.38 9.81
C VAL A 139 16.23 8.89 9.77
N VAL A 140 16.85 9.63 10.70
CA VAL A 140 16.73 11.10 10.75
C VAL A 140 17.34 11.72 9.50
N SER A 141 18.51 11.24 9.07
CA SER A 141 19.17 11.70 7.84
C SER A 141 18.34 11.41 6.58
N LEU A 142 17.72 10.22 6.49
CA LEU A 142 16.80 9.88 5.42
C LEU A 142 15.57 10.80 5.42
N GLN A 143 14.94 11.02 6.57
CA GLN A 143 13.77 11.90 6.70
C GLN A 143 14.12 13.38 6.46
N GLY A 144 15.34 13.78 6.77
CA GLY A 144 15.88 15.12 6.56
C GLY A 144 16.24 15.43 5.10
N GLY A 145 16.13 14.46 4.18
CA GLY A 145 16.42 14.70 2.76
C GLY A 145 17.90 14.55 2.38
N GLU A 146 18.73 13.95 3.22
CA GLU A 146 20.16 13.79 2.91
C GLU A 146 20.38 12.88 1.69
N GLU A 147 21.03 13.41 0.65
CA GLU A 147 21.16 12.75 -0.66
C GLU A 147 21.79 11.35 -0.56
N LYS A 148 22.82 11.19 0.27
CA LYS A 148 23.51 9.91 0.48
C LYS A 148 22.54 8.83 0.98
N TYR A 149 21.73 9.15 1.98
CA TYR A 149 20.77 8.21 2.58
C TYR A 149 19.60 7.94 1.65
N HIS A 150 19.13 8.95 0.92
CA HIS A 150 18.09 8.76 -0.10
C HIS A 150 18.53 7.85 -1.25
N LYS A 151 19.76 7.99 -1.74
CA LYS A 151 20.31 7.10 -2.77
C LYS A 151 20.39 5.65 -2.27
N ALA A 152 20.88 5.45 -1.05
CA ALA A 152 20.93 4.13 -0.41
C ALA A 152 19.52 3.52 -0.23
N TRP A 153 18.57 4.31 0.24
CA TRP A 153 17.15 3.92 0.35
C TRP A 153 16.57 3.52 -1.01
N ALA A 154 16.78 4.33 -2.04
CA ALA A 154 16.25 4.08 -3.38
C ALA A 154 16.80 2.76 -3.96
N GLN A 155 18.09 2.47 -3.75
CA GLN A 155 18.70 1.22 -4.16
C GLN A 155 18.07 0.00 -3.45
N ILE A 156 17.87 0.08 -2.13
CA ILE A 156 17.22 -0.99 -1.35
C ILE A 156 15.78 -1.23 -1.83
N CYS A 157 15.03 -0.15 -2.09
CA CYS A 157 13.69 -0.24 -2.65
C CYS A 157 13.69 -0.89 -4.04
N GLU A 158 14.62 -0.52 -4.91
CA GLU A 158 14.70 -1.06 -6.27
C GLU A 158 15.02 -2.56 -6.31
N ILE A 159 15.87 -3.05 -5.40
CA ILE A 159 16.11 -4.49 -5.24
C ILE A 159 14.81 -5.22 -4.88
N SER A 160 14.03 -4.68 -3.94
CA SER A 160 12.72 -5.27 -3.57
C SER A 160 11.75 -5.26 -4.75
N ARG A 161 11.64 -4.13 -5.46
CA ARG A 161 10.73 -3.98 -6.61
C ARG A 161 11.02 -5.00 -7.69
N ARG A 162 12.30 -5.22 -8.03
CA ARG A 162 12.70 -6.26 -8.99
C ARG A 162 12.33 -7.66 -8.53
N GLY A 163 12.34 -7.93 -7.22
CA GLY A 163 11.83 -9.17 -6.65
C GLY A 163 10.32 -9.34 -6.85
N TYR A 164 9.54 -8.32 -6.51
CA TYR A 164 8.07 -8.34 -6.63
C TYR A 164 7.61 -8.40 -8.08
N GLU A 165 8.28 -7.69 -8.98
CA GLU A 165 7.95 -7.64 -10.40
C GLU A 165 7.98 -9.02 -11.05
N LYS A 166 8.92 -9.90 -10.67
CA LYS A 166 8.94 -11.29 -11.14
C LYS A 166 7.66 -12.04 -10.75
N VAL A 167 7.13 -11.78 -9.56
CA VAL A 167 5.88 -12.38 -9.08
C VAL A 167 4.69 -11.80 -9.86
N TYR A 168 4.63 -10.48 -10.02
CA TYR A 168 3.55 -9.82 -10.76
C TYR A 168 3.50 -10.25 -12.22
N GLN A 169 4.65 -10.35 -12.90
CA GLN A 169 4.74 -10.85 -14.26
C GLN A 169 4.25 -12.30 -14.37
N ARG A 170 4.65 -13.16 -13.43
CA ARG A 170 4.20 -14.56 -13.41
C ARG A 170 2.69 -14.70 -13.20
N LEU A 171 2.08 -13.78 -12.45
CA LEU A 171 0.64 -13.74 -12.21
C LEU A 171 -0.14 -12.97 -13.29
N GLY A 172 0.54 -12.22 -14.17
CA GLY A 172 -0.10 -11.34 -15.14
C GLY A 172 -0.82 -10.15 -14.52
N VAL A 173 -0.32 -9.68 -13.36
CA VAL A 173 -0.90 -8.59 -12.58
C VAL A 173 -0.23 -7.26 -12.96
N GLN A 174 -1.03 -6.21 -13.10
CA GLN A 174 -0.55 -4.85 -13.34
C GLN A 174 -1.07 -3.94 -12.23
N LEU A 175 -0.19 -3.10 -11.69
CA LEU A 175 -0.45 -2.21 -10.56
C LEU A 175 0.50 -1.01 -10.59
N GLU A 176 0.07 0.12 -10.03
CA GLU A 176 0.87 1.32 -9.88
C GLU A 176 1.34 1.45 -8.42
N GLU A 177 2.64 1.55 -8.21
CA GLU A 177 3.21 1.76 -6.87
C GLU A 177 2.94 3.20 -6.40
N LYS A 178 2.24 3.31 -5.26
CA LYS A 178 2.13 4.54 -4.46
C LYS A 178 2.34 4.15 -3.01
N GLY A 179 3.60 3.93 -2.66
CA GLY A 179 4.04 3.55 -1.32
C GLY A 179 3.82 4.66 -0.29
N GLU A 180 4.14 4.35 0.96
CA GLU A 180 4.07 5.29 2.06
C GLU A 180 4.91 6.56 1.80
N SER A 181 6.08 6.41 1.19
CA SER A 181 7.00 7.52 0.92
C SER A 181 6.39 8.60 0.02
N PHE A 182 5.51 8.21 -0.91
CA PHE A 182 4.81 9.13 -1.81
C PHE A 182 3.94 10.12 -1.02
N TYR A 183 3.34 9.69 0.09
CA TYR A 183 2.39 10.50 0.84
C TYR A 183 3.06 11.44 1.85
N ASN A 184 4.32 11.20 2.22
CA ASN A 184 5.04 11.98 3.23
C ASN A 184 4.98 13.51 3.04
N PRO A 185 5.21 14.06 1.83
CA PRO A 185 5.16 15.51 1.63
C PRO A 185 3.77 16.11 1.86
N PHE A 186 2.71 15.29 1.79
CA PHE A 186 1.32 15.72 1.95
C PHE A 186 0.85 15.66 3.41
N ILE A 187 1.54 14.91 4.28
CA ILE A 187 1.14 14.72 5.69
C ILE A 187 0.99 16.06 6.45
N PRO A 188 1.95 17.01 6.41
CA PRO A 188 1.82 18.25 7.17
C PRO A 188 0.55 19.03 6.81
N ARG A 189 0.28 19.18 5.50
CA ARG A 189 -0.89 19.91 4.98
C ARG A 189 -2.20 19.23 5.34
N ALA A 190 -2.25 17.90 5.26
CA ALA A 190 -3.44 17.15 5.60
C ALA A 190 -3.79 17.26 7.09
N LEU A 191 -2.79 17.15 7.96
CA LEU A 191 -2.97 17.30 9.40
C LEU A 191 -3.39 18.72 9.78
N GLU A 192 -2.82 19.74 9.14
CA GLU A 192 -3.23 21.14 9.34
C GLU A 192 -4.71 21.36 8.97
N ALA A 193 -5.14 20.81 7.83
CA ALA A 193 -6.54 20.90 7.42
C ALA A 193 -7.50 20.25 8.44
N LEU A 194 -7.12 19.12 9.04
CA LEU A 194 -7.91 18.45 10.08
C LEU A 194 -7.88 19.19 11.41
N SER A 195 -6.75 19.79 11.78
CA SER A 195 -6.65 20.66 12.96
C SER A 195 -7.56 21.88 12.84
N ASN A 196 -7.65 22.49 11.65
CA ASN A 196 -8.47 23.68 11.40
C ASN A 196 -9.98 23.43 11.55
N VAL A 197 -10.42 22.17 11.44
CA VAL A 197 -11.82 21.76 11.71
C VAL A 197 -11.98 21.10 13.09
N ALA A 198 -10.99 21.27 13.97
CA ALA A 198 -10.98 20.76 15.35
C ALA A 198 -11.14 19.23 15.47
N LEU A 199 -10.65 18.47 14.49
CA LEU A 199 -10.66 16.99 14.55
C LEU A 199 -9.37 16.39 15.15
N VAL A 200 -8.30 17.17 15.20
CA VAL A 200 -7.00 16.75 15.77
C VAL A 200 -6.81 17.44 17.12
N GLU A 201 -6.59 16.64 18.15
CA GLU A 201 -6.34 17.10 19.51
C GLU A 201 -4.94 16.73 19.99
N GLU A 202 -4.37 17.52 20.88
CA GLU A 202 -3.14 17.14 21.59
C GLU A 202 -3.47 16.28 22.81
N SER A 203 -2.78 15.15 22.95
CA SER A 203 -2.92 14.23 24.09
C SER A 203 -1.55 13.67 24.46
N ASP A 204 -1.10 13.94 25.69
CA ASP A 204 0.21 13.55 26.23
C ASP A 204 1.41 13.88 25.33
N GLY A 205 1.35 15.00 24.59
CA GLY A 205 2.39 15.44 23.65
C GLY A 205 2.33 14.79 22.27
N ALA A 206 1.38 13.89 22.03
CA ALA A 206 1.05 13.36 20.71
C ALA A 206 -0.15 14.11 20.11
N ARG A 207 -0.34 14.03 18.79
CA ARG A 207 -1.57 14.50 18.13
C ARG A 207 -2.44 13.30 17.78
N VAL A 208 -3.71 13.35 18.17
CA VAL A 208 -4.64 12.23 18.09
C VAL A 208 -6.00 12.64 17.50
N ILE A 209 -6.73 11.68 16.95
CA ILE A 209 -8.11 11.84 16.47
C ILE A 209 -8.99 10.87 17.25
N PHE A 210 -10.00 11.39 17.95
CA PHE A 210 -10.99 10.56 18.63
C PHE A 210 -12.09 10.15 17.65
N ILE A 211 -12.33 8.85 17.56
CA ILE A 211 -13.36 8.28 16.69
C ILE A 211 -14.53 7.84 17.57
N GLU A 212 -15.73 8.29 17.24
CA GLU A 212 -16.94 7.91 17.97
C GLU A 212 -17.10 6.37 17.97
N GLY A 213 -17.34 5.81 19.16
CA GLY A 213 -17.49 4.36 19.33
C GLY A 213 -16.17 3.58 19.43
N LYS A 214 -14.99 4.24 19.37
CA LYS A 214 -13.69 3.61 19.61
C LYS A 214 -13.07 4.14 20.91
N ASN A 215 -12.56 3.24 21.75
CA ASN A 215 -11.92 3.58 23.02
C ASN A 215 -10.47 4.07 22.85
N ILE A 216 -9.83 3.70 21.74
CA ILE A 216 -8.43 4.02 21.47
C ILE A 216 -8.43 5.09 20.38
N PRO A 217 -7.87 6.29 20.64
CA PRO A 217 -7.79 7.33 19.62
C PRO A 217 -6.72 6.98 18.58
N LEU A 218 -6.92 7.48 17.36
CA LEU A 218 -5.96 7.32 16.29
C LEU A 218 -4.81 8.31 16.50
N ILE A 219 -3.63 7.81 16.87
CA ILE A 219 -2.43 8.66 16.99
C ILE A 219 -1.96 9.00 15.58
N VAL A 220 -2.03 10.27 15.20
CA VAL A 220 -1.61 10.74 13.87
C VAL A 220 -0.24 11.42 13.89
N VAL A 221 0.26 11.86 15.06
CA VAL A 221 1.66 12.26 15.25
C VAL A 221 2.13 11.81 16.63
N LYS A 222 3.29 11.18 16.69
CA LYS A 222 3.90 10.72 17.95
C LYS A 222 4.46 11.89 18.77
N LYS A 223 4.83 11.61 20.02
CA LYS A 223 5.44 12.58 20.94
C LYS A 223 6.76 13.16 20.46
N ASP A 224 7.50 12.40 19.65
CA ASP A 224 8.76 12.81 19.03
C ASP A 224 8.56 13.61 17.73
N GLY A 225 7.31 13.93 17.36
CA GLY A 225 6.96 14.61 16.12
C GLY A 225 6.93 13.69 14.90
N GLY A 226 7.28 12.41 15.05
CA GLY A 226 7.30 11.44 13.96
C GLY A 226 5.91 11.00 13.50
N TYR A 227 5.81 10.68 12.22
CA TYR A 227 4.61 10.07 11.61
C TYR A 227 4.59 8.55 11.80
N ASN A 228 3.40 7.97 11.63
CA ASN A 228 3.17 6.53 11.67
C ASN A 228 2.26 6.10 10.52
N TYR A 229 1.91 4.81 10.49
CA TYR A 229 0.99 4.25 9.50
C TYR A 229 -0.34 5.00 9.43
N ALA A 230 -0.91 5.37 10.57
CA ALA A 230 -2.18 6.10 10.61
C ALA A 230 -2.08 7.48 9.95
N SER A 231 -0.96 8.20 10.12
CA SER A 231 -0.70 9.45 9.41
C SER A 231 -0.74 9.24 7.90
N THR A 232 -0.05 8.20 7.43
CA THR A 232 0.09 7.90 6.00
C THR A 232 -1.21 7.43 5.38
N ASP A 233 -1.92 6.49 6.01
CA ASP A 233 -3.20 5.95 5.52
C ASP A 233 -4.28 7.02 5.43
N LEU A 234 -4.34 7.91 6.43
CA LEU A 234 -5.28 9.04 6.44
C LEU A 234 -5.05 9.97 5.25
N VAL A 235 -3.78 10.23 4.95
CA VAL A 235 -3.38 11.08 3.82
C VAL A 235 -3.59 10.37 2.49
N ALA A 236 -3.32 9.07 2.42
CA ALA A 236 -3.60 8.26 1.25
C ALA A 236 -5.11 8.24 0.94
N LEU A 237 -5.97 8.09 1.95
CA LEU A 237 -7.42 8.20 1.81
C LEU A 237 -7.82 9.60 1.30
N GLN A 238 -7.32 10.66 1.94
CA GLN A 238 -7.61 12.03 1.51
C GLN A 238 -7.18 12.27 0.06
N TYR A 239 -6.00 11.80 -0.33
CA TYR A 239 -5.47 11.91 -1.69
C TYR A 239 -6.35 11.15 -2.70
N ARG A 240 -6.78 9.93 -2.37
CA ARG A 240 -7.66 9.11 -3.24
C ARG A 240 -9.02 9.78 -3.45
N LEU A 241 -9.57 10.42 -2.42
CA LEU A 241 -10.83 11.15 -2.51
C LEU A 241 -10.69 12.48 -3.27
N ASN A 242 -9.64 13.26 -2.97
CA ASN A 242 -9.55 14.65 -3.42
C ASN A 242 -8.74 14.84 -4.69
N GLU A 243 -7.67 14.08 -4.90
CA GLU A 243 -6.83 14.18 -6.10
C GLU A 243 -7.24 13.14 -7.13
N GLU A 244 -7.43 11.88 -6.71
CA GLU A 244 -7.83 10.81 -7.62
C GLU A 244 -9.33 10.77 -7.89
N LYS A 245 -10.14 11.52 -7.12
CA LYS A 245 -11.61 11.62 -7.29
C LYS A 245 -12.29 10.24 -7.34
N ALA A 246 -11.81 9.30 -6.53
CA ALA A 246 -12.39 7.96 -6.46
C ALA A 246 -13.79 8.00 -5.83
N GLU A 247 -14.75 7.34 -6.45
CA GLU A 247 -16.10 7.18 -5.89
C GLU A 247 -16.18 5.97 -4.96
N TRP A 248 -15.49 4.89 -5.33
CA TRP A 248 -15.25 3.73 -4.47
C TRP A 248 -13.76 3.57 -4.19
N ILE A 249 -13.42 3.25 -2.94
CA ILE A 249 -12.06 2.89 -2.52
C ILE A 249 -12.15 1.54 -1.83
N ILE A 250 -11.46 0.55 -2.38
CA ILE A 250 -11.49 -0.83 -1.90
C ILE A 250 -10.09 -1.16 -1.37
N TYR A 251 -10.01 -1.40 -0.06
CA TYR A 251 -8.79 -1.86 0.61
C TYR A 251 -8.83 -3.38 0.73
N VAL A 252 -7.89 -4.06 0.06
CA VAL A 252 -7.77 -5.53 0.11
C VAL A 252 -6.62 -5.89 1.05
N THR A 253 -6.91 -5.91 2.34
CA THR A 253 -5.93 -6.19 3.39
C THR A 253 -6.30 -7.44 4.19
N ASP A 254 -5.41 -7.88 5.09
CA ASP A 254 -5.71 -9.00 6.00
C ASP A 254 -6.73 -8.59 7.08
N VAL A 255 -7.52 -9.54 7.55
CA VAL A 255 -8.57 -9.33 8.57
C VAL A 255 -8.00 -8.75 9.87
N GLY A 256 -6.72 -9.01 10.19
CA GLY A 256 -6.04 -8.43 11.34
C GLY A 256 -5.92 -6.89 11.32
N GLN A 257 -6.11 -6.25 10.15
CA GLN A 257 -6.05 -4.80 9.98
C GLN A 257 -7.45 -4.14 9.91
N ARG A 258 -8.50 -4.86 10.35
CA ARG A 258 -9.89 -4.39 10.26
C ARG A 258 -10.21 -3.24 11.23
N GLU A 259 -9.58 -3.22 12.40
CA GLU A 259 -9.93 -2.31 13.50
C GLU A 259 -9.14 -1.02 13.54
#